data_AF-R6X1X2-F1
#
_entry.id   AF-R6X1X2-F1
#
_cell.length_a   1.000
_cell.length_b   1.000
_cell.length_c   1.000
_cell.angle_alpha   90.00
_cell.angle_beta   90.00
_cell.angle_gamma   90.00
#
_symmetry.space_group_name_H-M   'P 1'
#
loop_
_entity.id
_entity.type
_entity.pdbx_description
1 polymer ?
#
loop_
_entity_poly.entity_id
_entity_poly.type
_entity_poly.pdbx_seq_one_letter_code
_entity_poly.pdbx_strand_id
1 'polypeptide(L)'
;MLIKKFPVPCRVDYVPSPYEPDEDGVQDVGYYNGKLSDGRAYRLECWRMDDMLMLTVMFSDQCLEGYRRDDMPLLLELEGIVSFTGTSRKLQATRTEDDRGQAVWAINLMLANKKGTYAEIVPPLNRYIM
;
A
#
# COMPACT_ATOMS: atom_id res chain seq x y z
N MET A 1 26.63 -8.53 8.43
CA MET A 1 25.26 -8.19 7.97
C MET A 1 25.11 -8.74 6.56
N LEU A 2 24.32 -9.80 6.36
CA LEU A 2 23.94 -10.22 5.01
C LEU A 2 22.94 -9.16 4.50
N ILE A 3 23.43 -8.14 3.79
CA ILE A 3 22.54 -7.19 3.13
C ILE A 3 21.90 -7.95 1.96
N LYS A 4 20.74 -8.56 2.19
CA LYS A 4 19.88 -8.98 1.08
C LYS A 4 19.37 -7.70 0.42
N LYS A 5 19.71 -7.50 -0.85
CA LYS A 5 19.09 -6.45 -1.65
C LYS A 5 17.70 -6.92 -2.02
N PHE A 6 16.69 -6.41 -1.32
CA PHE A 6 15.30 -6.65 -1.70
C PHE A 6 14.98 -5.86 -2.97
N PRO A 7 14.24 -6.45 -3.93
CA PRO A 7 13.74 -5.71 -5.08
C PRO A 7 12.84 -4.56 -4.63
N VAL A 8 12.92 -3.44 -5.34
CA VAL A 8 12.08 -2.26 -5.12
C VAL A 8 10.83 -2.43 -5.99
N PRO A 9 9.61 -2.37 -5.41
CA PRO A 9 8.38 -2.47 -6.18
C PRO A 9 8.35 -1.50 -7.36
N CYS A 10 8.05 -2.00 -8.56
CA CYS A 10 8.00 -1.24 -9.78
C CYS A 10 6.55 -1.00 -10.22
N ARG A 11 6.23 0.27 -10.49
CA ARG A 11 4.94 0.73 -11.01
C ARG A 11 5.18 1.64 -12.21
N VAL A 12 5.87 1.11 -13.23
CA VAL A 12 6.32 1.86 -14.41
C VAL A 12 5.22 2.04 -15.44
N ASP A 13 4.29 1.08 -15.51
CA ASP A 13 3.17 1.11 -16.46
C ASP A 13 1.95 1.85 -15.86
N TYR A 14 2.03 2.18 -14.57
CA TYR A 14 0.98 2.89 -13.87
C TYR A 14 0.99 4.39 -14.16
N VAL A 15 -0.11 4.88 -14.73
CA VAL A 15 -0.38 6.29 -14.98
C VAL A 15 -1.38 6.78 -13.93
N PRO A 16 -0.98 7.71 -13.04
CA PRO A 16 -1.89 8.20 -12.01
C PRO A 16 -2.94 9.17 -12.59
N SER A 17 -4.13 9.14 -12.01
CA SER A 17 -5.28 9.98 -12.34
C SER A 17 -5.59 10.94 -11.18
N PRO A 18 -4.80 12.01 -10.97
CA PRO A 18 -4.93 12.86 -9.78
C PRO A 18 -6.05 13.91 -9.86
N TYR A 19 -6.45 14.32 -11.07
CA TYR A 19 -7.39 15.43 -11.27
C TYR A 19 -8.84 14.96 -11.41
N GLU A 20 -9.05 13.93 -12.22
CA GLU A 20 -10.36 13.34 -12.50
C GLU A 20 -10.27 11.82 -12.31
N PRO A 21 -11.37 11.14 -11.93
CA PRO A 21 -11.42 9.69 -11.92
C PRO A 21 -11.16 9.11 -13.31
N ASP A 22 -10.50 7.97 -13.37
CA ASP A 22 -10.27 7.21 -14.61
C ASP A 22 -11.55 6.48 -15.09
N GLU A 23 -11.40 5.64 -16.11
CA GLU A 23 -12.50 4.85 -16.69
C GLU A 23 -13.16 3.90 -15.68
N ASP A 24 -12.41 3.46 -14.66
CA ASP A 24 -12.87 2.60 -13.58
C ASP A 24 -13.43 3.42 -12.39
N GLY A 25 -13.43 4.75 -12.48
CA GLY A 25 -13.88 5.65 -11.42
C GLY A 25 -12.87 5.85 -10.29
N VAL A 26 -11.61 5.45 -10.50
CA VAL A 26 -10.52 5.59 -9.53
C VAL A 26 -9.85 6.95 -9.70
N GLN A 27 -9.68 7.66 -8.59
CA GLN A 27 -8.91 8.90 -8.55
C GLN A 27 -7.78 8.79 -7.53
N ASP A 28 -6.58 9.15 -7.96
CA ASP A 28 -5.39 9.07 -7.16
C ASP A 28 -5.20 10.30 -6.27
N VAL A 29 -5.01 10.07 -4.98
CA VAL A 29 -4.89 11.14 -3.98
C VAL A 29 -3.43 11.47 -3.73
N GLY A 30 -2.58 10.45 -3.65
CA GLY A 30 -1.15 10.63 -3.43
C GLY A 30 -0.41 9.33 -3.21
N TYR A 31 0.90 9.44 -3.02
CA TYR A 31 1.77 8.28 -2.85
C TYR A 31 2.87 8.54 -1.84
N TYR A 32 3.48 7.47 -1.34
CA TYR A 32 4.66 7.56 -0.50
C TYR A 32 5.61 6.41 -0.82
N ASN A 33 6.90 6.70 -0.90
CA ASN A 33 7.94 5.68 -1.02
C ASN A 33 8.72 5.68 0.29
N GLY A 34 8.78 4.53 0.94
CA GLY A 34 9.44 4.36 2.22
C GLY A 34 10.29 3.11 2.28
N LYS A 35 10.75 2.80 3.49
CA LYS A 35 11.58 1.63 3.76
C LYS A 35 11.13 1.01 5.08
N LEU A 36 10.89 -0.30 5.07
CA LEU A 36 10.60 -1.08 6.27
C LEU A 36 11.84 -1.17 7.16
N SER A 37 11.65 -1.55 8.41
CA SER A 37 12.71 -1.68 9.42
C SER A 37 13.82 -2.65 9.02
N ASP A 38 13.49 -3.70 8.27
CA ASP A 38 14.45 -4.67 7.70
C ASP A 38 15.20 -4.17 6.46
N GLY A 39 14.81 -3.00 5.97
CA GLY A 39 15.40 -2.30 4.86
C GLY A 39 14.80 -2.58 3.49
N ARG A 40 13.69 -3.32 3.40
CA ARG A 40 12.91 -3.47 2.18
C ARG A 40 12.24 -2.15 1.80
N ALA A 41 12.34 -1.74 0.53
CA ALA A 41 11.59 -0.59 0.05
C ALA A 41 10.09 -0.94 -0.07
N TYR A 42 9.23 0.01 0.26
CA TYR A 42 7.80 -0.11 0.02
C TYR A 42 7.27 1.11 -0.72
N ARG A 43 6.22 0.88 -1.50
CA ARG A 43 5.44 1.92 -2.17
C ARG A 43 4.02 1.89 -1.63
N LEU A 44 3.50 3.06 -1.31
CA LEU A 44 2.15 3.28 -0.83
C LEU A 44 1.44 4.18 -1.83
N GLU A 45 0.23 3.82 -2.19
CA GLU A 45 -0.64 4.58 -3.10
C GLU A 45 -2.01 4.76 -2.44
N CYS A 46 -2.41 6.00 -2.28
CA CYS A 46 -3.70 6.39 -1.73
C CYS A 46 -4.59 6.84 -2.88
N TRP A 47 -5.77 6.26 -2.98
CA TRP A 47 -6.73 6.50 -4.06
C TRP A 47 -8.15 6.43 -3.52
N ARG A 48 -9.08 7.01 -4.27
CA ARG A 48 -10.51 7.00 -3.95
C ARG A 48 -11.32 6.45 -5.11
N MET A 49 -12.43 5.82 -4.79
CA MET A 49 -13.43 5.37 -5.75
C MET A 49 -14.79 5.45 -5.06
N ASP A 50 -15.75 6.12 -5.71
CA ASP A 50 -17.03 6.50 -5.10
C ASP A 50 -16.83 7.18 -3.72
N ASP A 51 -17.47 6.66 -2.67
CA ASP A 51 -17.37 7.13 -1.29
C ASP A 51 -16.19 6.50 -0.50
N MET A 52 -15.35 5.68 -1.15
CA MET A 52 -14.29 4.91 -0.48
C MET A 52 -12.94 5.56 -0.65
N LEU A 53 -12.20 5.70 0.47
CA LEU A 53 -10.79 6.02 0.49
C LEU A 53 -10.00 4.74 0.74
N MET A 54 -9.08 4.42 -0.16
CA MET A 54 -8.34 3.17 -0.21
C MET A 54 -6.84 3.43 -0.16
N LEU A 55 -6.11 2.44 0.36
CA LEU A 55 -4.66 2.42 0.38
C LEU A 55 -4.18 1.10 -0.21
N THR A 56 -3.21 1.19 -1.12
CA THR A 56 -2.45 0.05 -1.63
C THR A 56 -1.02 0.17 -1.15
N VAL A 57 -0.51 -0.83 -0.44
CA VAL A 57 0.88 -0.92 0.01
C VAL A 57 1.54 -2.10 -0.69
N MET A 58 2.69 -1.86 -1.31
CA MET A 58 3.46 -2.86 -2.03
C MET A 58 4.89 -2.93 -1.50
N PHE A 59 5.39 -4.14 -1.30
CA PHE A 59 6.80 -4.42 -0.98
C PHE A 59 7.17 -5.83 -1.38
N SER A 60 8.45 -6.09 -1.65
CA SER A 60 8.95 -7.43 -2.00
C SER A 60 8.49 -8.52 -1.01
N ASP A 61 8.07 -9.68 -1.50
CA ASP A 61 7.69 -10.81 -0.64
C ASP A 61 8.89 -11.72 -0.25
N GLN A 62 10.08 -11.42 -0.75
CA GLN A 62 11.28 -12.24 -0.53
C GLN A 62 11.59 -12.37 0.97
N CYS A 63 11.86 -13.60 1.41
CA CYS A 63 12.13 -13.95 2.81
C CYS A 63 10.94 -13.76 3.77
N LEU A 64 9.73 -13.59 3.23
CA LEU A 64 8.47 -13.53 3.98
C LEU A 64 7.56 -14.72 3.65
N GLU A 65 8.13 -15.89 3.36
CA GLU A 65 7.38 -17.10 3.00
C GLU A 65 6.50 -17.56 4.17
N GLY A 66 6.96 -17.35 5.41
CA GLY A 66 6.23 -17.66 6.64
C GLY A 66 5.11 -16.66 6.98
N TYR A 67 5.11 -15.47 6.38
CA TYR A 67 4.06 -14.48 6.63
C TYR A 67 2.75 -14.90 5.97
N ARG A 68 1.66 -14.72 6.70
CA ARG A 68 0.29 -14.97 6.27
C ARG A 68 -0.42 -13.64 6.04
N ARG A 69 -1.54 -13.70 5.34
CA ARG A 69 -2.40 -12.53 5.08
C ARG A 69 -2.82 -11.84 6.38
N ASP A 70 -3.11 -12.62 7.41
CA ASP A 70 -3.58 -12.14 8.72
C ASP A 70 -2.49 -11.41 9.53
N ASP A 71 -1.21 -11.57 9.16
CA ASP A 71 -0.09 -10.89 9.81
C ASP A 71 0.09 -9.45 9.29
N MET A 72 -0.43 -9.16 8.09
CA MET A 72 -0.21 -7.90 7.39
C MET A 72 -0.71 -6.66 8.13
N PRO A 73 -1.89 -6.66 8.78
CA PRO A 73 -2.31 -5.49 9.55
C PRO A 73 -1.32 -5.16 10.68
N LEU A 74 -0.80 -6.18 11.37
CA LEU A 74 0.18 -5.97 12.44
C LEU A 74 1.50 -5.45 11.88
N LEU A 75 1.97 -6.00 10.75
CA LEU A 75 3.16 -5.50 10.08
C LEU A 75 3.02 -4.01 9.71
N LEU A 76 1.89 -3.61 9.11
CA LEU A 76 1.68 -2.21 8.73
C LEU A 76 1.61 -1.25 9.93
N GLU A 77 1.04 -1.67 11.06
CA GLU A 77 1.06 -0.87 12.30
C GLU A 77 2.46 -0.77 12.90
N LEU A 78 3.18 -1.89 13.01
CA LEU A 78 4.53 -1.94 13.59
C LEU A 78 5.54 -1.13 12.77
N GLU A 79 5.37 -1.09 11.45
CA GLU A 79 6.19 -0.31 10.53
C GLU A 79 5.75 1.16 10.44
N GLY A 80 4.73 1.57 11.20
CA GLY A 80 4.25 2.95 11.22
C GLY A 80 3.74 3.41 9.86
N ILE A 81 3.12 2.51 9.09
CA ILE A 81 2.53 2.83 7.78
C ILE A 81 1.08 3.27 7.96
N VAL A 82 0.34 2.60 8.85
CA VAL A 82 -1.04 2.91 9.16
C VAL A 82 -1.30 2.82 10.66
N SER A 83 -2.31 3.53 11.14
CA SER A 83 -2.86 3.39 12.48
C SER A 83 -4.32 2.96 12.37
N PHE A 84 -4.69 1.77 12.86
CA PHE A 84 -6.08 1.32 12.81
C PHE A 84 -6.90 1.97 13.94
N THR A 85 -8.07 2.51 13.59
CA THR A 85 -8.92 3.26 14.52
C THR A 85 -9.90 2.37 15.31
N GLY A 86 -10.01 1.08 14.98
CA GLY A 86 -10.93 0.15 15.61
C GLY A 86 -10.54 -1.33 15.41
N THR A 87 -11.40 -2.23 15.86
CA THR A 87 -11.14 -3.68 15.83
C THR A 87 -11.28 -4.31 14.45
N SER A 88 -12.08 -3.70 13.56
CA SER A 88 -12.30 -4.21 12.20
C SER A 88 -11.22 -3.70 11.24
N ARG A 89 -10.26 -4.57 10.92
CA ARG A 89 -9.22 -4.33 9.93
C ARG A 89 -9.73 -4.70 8.53
N LYS A 90 -10.22 -3.72 7.77
CA LYS A 90 -10.72 -3.91 6.39
C LYS A 90 -9.55 -3.97 5.41
N LEU A 91 -8.91 -5.12 5.32
CA LEU A 91 -7.69 -5.33 4.55
C LEU A 91 -7.76 -6.65 3.75
N GLN A 92 -7.20 -6.61 2.55
CA GLN A 92 -6.91 -7.77 1.71
C GLN A 92 -5.42 -7.76 1.37
N ALA A 93 -4.75 -8.89 1.54
CA ALA A 93 -3.35 -9.04 1.17
C ALA A 93 -3.18 -10.20 0.19
N THR A 94 -2.44 -9.96 -0.88
CA THR A 94 -2.17 -10.95 -1.93
C THR A 94 -0.71 -10.89 -2.34
N ARG A 95 -0.12 -12.05 -2.64
CA ARG A 95 1.17 -12.12 -3.33
C ARG A 95 0.91 -12.05 -4.83
N THR A 96 1.59 -11.15 -5.52
CA THR A 96 1.43 -10.90 -6.96
C THR A 96 2.77 -10.49 -7.55
N GLU A 97 2.81 -10.32 -8.87
CA GLU A 97 3.92 -9.70 -9.57
C GLU A 97 3.64 -8.21 -9.82
N ASP A 98 4.70 -7.41 -9.81
CA ASP A 98 4.67 -6.01 -10.23
C ASP A 98 4.89 -5.85 -11.75
N ASP A 99 4.96 -4.61 -12.25
CA ASP A 99 5.11 -4.31 -13.69
C ASP A 99 6.42 -4.84 -14.31
N ARG A 100 7.36 -5.33 -13.49
CA ARG A 100 8.62 -5.95 -13.93
C ARG A 100 8.68 -7.45 -13.62
N GLY A 101 7.58 -8.08 -13.24
CA GLY A 101 7.53 -9.50 -12.88
C GLY A 101 8.14 -9.80 -11.52
N GLN A 102 8.32 -8.81 -10.64
CA GLN A 102 8.90 -9.03 -9.32
C GLN A 102 7.83 -9.44 -8.33
N ALA A 103 8.08 -10.52 -7.59
CA ALA A 103 7.17 -10.97 -6.55
C ALA A 103 7.09 -9.96 -5.39
N VAL A 104 5.87 -9.51 -5.10
CA VAL A 104 5.54 -8.52 -4.08
C VAL A 104 4.32 -8.96 -3.28
N TRP A 105 4.26 -8.51 -2.04
CA TRP A 105 2.99 -8.35 -1.34
C TRP A 105 2.31 -7.10 -1.87
N ALA A 106 1.05 -7.23 -2.28
CA ALA A 106 0.13 -6.14 -2.54
C ALA A 106 -0.99 -6.18 -1.48
N ILE A 107 -1.06 -5.12 -0.68
CA ILE A 107 -1.99 -5.01 0.44
C ILE A 107 -2.94 -3.87 0.15
N ASN A 108 -4.22 -4.18 -0.05
CA ASN A 108 -5.29 -3.22 -0.22
C ASN A 108 -6.07 -3.09 1.08
N LEU A 109 -6.25 -1.88 1.58
CA LEU A 109 -7.03 -1.62 2.77
C LEU A 109 -7.94 -0.41 2.58
N MET A 110 -9.09 -0.45 3.25
CA MET A 110 -10.04 0.65 3.29
C MET A 110 -9.69 1.56 4.45
N LEU A 111 -9.38 2.82 4.15
CA LEU A 111 -9.09 3.85 5.14
C LEU A 111 -10.37 4.47 5.68
N ALA A 112 -11.29 4.82 4.79
CA ALA A 112 -12.56 5.42 5.16
C ALA A 112 -13.64 5.13 4.12
N ASN A 113 -14.89 5.19 4.56
CA ASN A 113 -16.04 5.32 3.67
C ASN A 113 -17.16 6.12 4.36
N LYS A 114 -18.33 6.22 3.74
CA LYS A 114 -19.50 6.89 4.33
C LYS A 114 -19.94 6.39 5.73
N LYS A 115 -19.51 5.19 6.15
CA LYS A 115 -19.82 4.65 7.49
C LYS A 115 -18.80 5.07 8.56
N GLY A 116 -17.65 5.59 8.16
CA GLY A 116 -16.60 6.06 9.07
C GLY A 116 -15.18 5.75 8.60
N THR A 117 -14.23 6.08 9.47
CA THR A 117 -12.78 5.86 9.29
C THR A 117 -12.35 4.58 10.00
N TYR A 118 -11.56 3.74 9.32
CA TYR A 118 -11.05 2.46 9.81
C TYR A 118 -9.54 2.48 10.06
N ALA A 119 -8.80 3.33 9.34
CA ALA A 119 -7.37 3.50 9.50
C ALA A 119 -6.92 4.87 8.99
N GLU A 120 -5.83 5.37 9.56
CA GLU A 120 -5.16 6.60 9.15
C GLU A 120 -3.78 6.29 8.58
N ILE A 121 -3.40 7.02 7.53
CA ILE A 121 -2.05 6.95 6.97
C ILE A 121 -1.12 7.73 7.90
N VAL A 122 -0.03 7.11 8.32
CA VAL A 122 0.96 7.74 9.21
C VAL A 122 1.97 8.61 8.43
N PRO A 123 2.60 8.14 7.33
CA PRO A 123 3.54 8.97 6.59
C PRO A 123 2.82 10.08 5.78
N PRO A 124 3.49 11.23 5.56
CA PRO A 124 2.93 12.28 4.73
C PRO A 124 2.90 11.84 3.25
N LEU A 125 1.77 12.06 2.57
CA LEU A 125 1.65 11.74 1.15
C LEU A 125 2.30 12.79 0.26
N ASN A 126 2.99 12.33 -0.77
CA ASN A 126 3.39 13.14 -1.91
C ASN A 126 2.20 13.27 -2.88
N ARG A 127 2.10 14.43 -3.52
CA ARG A 127 1.16 14.65 -4.61
C ARG A 127 1.74 14.15 -5.91
N TYR A 128 0.88 13.62 -6.78
CA TYR A 128 1.23 13.44 -8.18
C TYR A 128 1.31 14.83 -8.83
N ILE A 129 2.48 15.16 -9.36
CA ILE A 129 2.71 16.35 -10.18
C ILE A 129 2.98 15.81 -11.58
N MET A 130 2.08 16.11 -12.52
CA MET A 130 2.30 15.83 -13.94
C MET A 130 2.99 17.02 -14.60
#